data_AF-A0A7C4HJM6-F1
#
_entry.id   AF-A0A7C4HJM6-F1
#
_cell.length_a   1.000
_cell.length_b   1.000
_cell.length_c   1.000
_cell.angle_alpha   90.00
_cell.angle_beta   90.00
_cell.angle_gamma   90.00
#
_symmetry.space_group_name_H-M   'P 1'
#
loop_
_entity.id
_entity.type
_entity.pdbx_description
1 polymer ?
#
loop_
_entity_poly.entity_id
_entity_poly.type
_entity_poly.pdbx_seq_one_letter_code
_entity_poly.pdbx_strand_id
1 'polypeptide(L)'
;MDVNGFVDCTPAFMGRDPQLLADLSKASGIHILTNTSLYKEPFLPKYAFEYSVDQLAGCWAHEIEDGIIDELVKDKLNLEVSFPIKAGFIKIAVNPGYITLIQQKIVIAI
;
A
#
# COMPACT_ATOMS: atom_id res chain seq x y z
N MET A 1 31.21 1.18 -1.66
CA MET A 1 30.00 1.89 -1.21
C MET A 1 29.00 0.81 -0.90
N ASP A 2 28.60 0.69 0.36
CA ASP A 2 27.65 -0.35 0.78
C ASP A 2 26.21 0.14 0.53
N VAL A 3 25.30 -0.80 0.29
CA VAL A 3 23.87 -0.52 0.13
C VAL A 3 23.27 -0.30 1.52
N ASN A 4 22.62 0.84 1.75
CA ASN A 4 22.06 1.22 3.05
C ASN A 4 20.51 1.23 3.08
N GLY A 5 19.86 1.16 1.92
CA GLY A 5 18.41 1.30 1.80
C GLY A 5 17.81 0.43 0.72
N PHE A 6 16.59 -0.04 0.97
CA PHE A 6 15.76 -0.78 0.03
C PHE A 6 14.31 -0.28 0.12
N VAL A 7 13.65 -0.17 -1.03
CA VAL A 7 12.29 0.33 -1.12
C VAL A 7 11.43 -0.76 -1.75
N ASP A 8 10.58 -1.39 -0.93
CA ASP A 8 9.62 -2.36 -1.41
C ASP A 8 8.37 -1.68 -1.94
N CYS A 9 8.12 -1.87 -3.22
CA CYS A 9 6.99 -1.31 -3.94
C CYS A 9 5.83 -2.30 -4.05
N THR A 10 5.72 -3.33 -3.21
CA THR A 10 4.63 -4.31 -3.30
C THR A 10 3.35 -3.72 -2.68
N PRO A 11 2.26 -3.50 -3.45
CA PRO A 11 1.03 -2.90 -2.93
C PRO A 11 0.17 -3.94 -2.18
N ALA A 12 -0.83 -3.47 -1.45
CA ALA A 12 -1.90 -4.32 -0.95
C ALA A 12 -2.49 -5.19 -2.08
N PHE A 13 -3.00 -6.39 -1.75
CA PHE A 13 -3.54 -7.38 -2.69
C PHE A 13 -2.54 -8.01 -3.68
N MET A 14 -1.24 -7.68 -3.61
CA MET A 14 -0.20 -8.27 -4.46
C MET A 14 0.95 -8.91 -3.66
N GLY A 15 0.69 -9.30 -2.42
CA GLY A 15 1.68 -9.99 -1.56
C GLY A 15 2.51 -9.08 -0.67
N ARG A 16 2.04 -7.86 -0.36
CA ARG A 16 2.66 -6.99 0.64
C ARG A 16 2.66 -7.68 2.01
N ASP A 17 3.84 -7.83 2.60
CA ASP A 17 4.02 -8.41 3.94
C ASP A 17 4.91 -7.49 4.80
N PRO A 18 4.31 -6.56 5.57
CA PRO A 18 5.06 -5.59 6.38
C PRO A 18 5.90 -6.24 7.48
N GLN A 19 5.46 -7.37 8.02
CA GLN A 19 6.17 -8.06 9.10
C GLN A 19 7.44 -8.72 8.56
N LEU A 20 7.35 -9.40 7.41
CA LEU A 20 8.53 -9.95 6.73
C LEU A 20 9.55 -8.86 6.41
N LEU A 21 9.10 -7.71 5.89
CA LEU A 21 10.00 -6.59 5.59
C LEU A 21 10.69 -6.05 6.84
N ALA A 22 9.99 -5.97 7.97
CA ALA A 22 10.58 -5.57 9.25
C ALA A 22 11.65 -6.57 9.74
N ASP A 23 11.38 -7.87 9.60
CA ASP A 23 12.31 -8.92 10.03
C ASP A 23 13.56 -8.97 9.13
N LEU A 24 13.38 -8.77 7.81
CA LEU A 24 14.49 -8.62 6.87
C LEU A 24 15.33 -7.37 7.14
N SER A 25 14.70 -6.24 7.49
CA SER A 25 15.42 -5.01 7.84
C SER A 25 16.31 -5.24 9.07
N LYS A 26 15.79 -5.90 10.11
CA LYS A 26 16.56 -6.25 11.31
C LYS A 26 17.70 -7.22 11.02
N ALA A 27 17.45 -8.25 10.22
CA ALA A 27 18.43 -9.30 9.93
C ALA A 27 19.58 -8.81 9.04
N SER A 28 19.29 -7.92 8.09
CA SER A 28 20.28 -7.42 7.12
C SER A 28 20.98 -6.13 7.55
N GLY A 29 20.40 -5.36 8.47
CA GLY A 29 20.85 -4.00 8.79
C GLY A 29 20.52 -2.96 7.70
N ILE A 30 19.79 -3.35 6.66
CA ILE A 30 19.33 -2.46 5.59
C ILE A 30 18.06 -1.74 6.05
N HIS A 31 17.98 -0.43 5.80
CA HIS A 31 16.76 0.34 6.01
C HIS A 31 15.73 0.00 4.92
N ILE A 32 14.60 -0.61 5.29
CA ILE A 32 13.56 -1.00 4.34
C ILE A 32 12.35 -0.08 4.47
N LEU A 33 11.95 0.55 3.37
CA LEU A 33 10.69 1.28 3.25
C LEU A 33 9.66 0.41 2.54
N THR A 34 8.40 0.46 3.00
CA THR A 34 7.24 -0.11 2.29
C THR A 34 6.22 0.99 1.96
N ASN A 35 5.18 0.63 1.21
CA ASN A 35 4.23 1.56 0.61
C ASN A 35 2.79 1.37 1.11
N THR A 36 2.01 2.43 0.93
CA THR A 36 0.54 2.41 0.89
C THR A 36 0.06 2.70 -0.55
N SER A 37 -1.25 2.85 -0.75
CA SER A 37 -2.00 3.02 -2.02
C SER A 37 -2.56 1.75 -2.65
N LEU A 38 -3.11 1.92 -3.86
CA LEU A 38 -3.58 0.87 -4.75
C LEU A 38 -2.73 0.81 -6.02
N TYR A 39 -2.69 -0.38 -6.62
CA TYR A 39 -2.12 -0.58 -7.96
C TYR A 39 -3.12 -0.13 -9.04
N LYS A 40 -3.22 -0.89 -10.13
CA LYS A 40 -4.21 -0.71 -11.20
C LYS A 40 -4.92 -2.03 -11.52
N GLU A 41 -5.98 -1.94 -12.31
CA GLU A 41 -6.72 -3.11 -12.81
C GLU A 41 -5.78 -4.13 -13.49
N PRO A 42 -6.04 -5.44 -13.34
CA PRO A 42 -7.20 -6.07 -12.67
C PRO A 42 -7.02 -6.29 -11.15
N PHE A 43 -5.97 -5.75 -10.53
CA PHE A 43 -5.61 -6.02 -9.13
C PHE A 43 -6.29 -5.09 -8.12
N LEU A 44 -7.24 -4.27 -8.55
CA LEU A 44 -7.94 -3.35 -7.66
C LEU A 44 -8.95 -4.11 -6.79
N PRO A 45 -8.96 -3.87 -5.47
CA PRO A 45 -9.99 -4.40 -4.60
C PRO A 45 -11.33 -3.72 -4.83
N LYS A 46 -12.41 -4.33 -4.36
CA LYS A 46 -13.77 -3.83 -4.56
C LYS A 46 -13.96 -2.42 -3.98
N TYR A 47 -13.39 -2.14 -2.80
CA TYR A 47 -13.50 -0.82 -2.18
C TYR A 47 -12.87 0.30 -3.02
N ALA A 48 -11.93 -0.02 -3.92
CA ALA A 48 -11.36 0.98 -4.83
C ALA A 48 -12.45 1.65 -5.67
N PHE A 49 -13.54 0.94 -5.99
CA PHE A 49 -14.66 1.46 -6.77
C PHE A 49 -15.73 2.10 -5.90
N GLU A 50 -15.91 1.61 -4.68
CA GLU A 50 -16.98 2.04 -3.76
C GLU A 50 -16.61 3.28 -2.94
N TYR A 51 -15.34 3.40 -2.54
CA TYR A 51 -14.89 4.50 -1.69
C TYR A 51 -14.77 5.81 -2.48
N SER A 52 -15.05 6.92 -1.79
CA SER A 52 -14.74 8.27 -2.24
C SER A 52 -13.23 8.52 -2.24
N VAL A 53 -12.80 9.63 -2.84
CA VAL A 53 -11.42 10.13 -2.79
C VAL A 53 -10.96 10.27 -1.32
N ASP A 54 -11.76 10.94 -0.49
CA ASP A 54 -11.41 11.20 0.91
C ASP A 54 -11.33 9.91 1.74
N GLN A 55 -12.17 8.92 1.45
CA GLN A 55 -12.11 7.62 2.11
C GLN A 55 -10.84 6.86 1.75
N LEU A 56 -10.42 6.90 0.48
CA LEU A 56 -9.14 6.31 0.05
C LEU A 56 -7.96 7.02 0.70
N ALA A 57 -7.94 8.35 0.67
CA ALA A 57 -6.91 9.16 1.31
C ALA A 57 -6.82 8.87 2.82
N GLY A 58 -7.96 8.75 3.50
CA GLY A 58 -8.02 8.40 4.92
C GLY A 58 -7.42 7.03 5.24
N CYS A 59 -7.65 6.01 4.41
CA CYS A 59 -7.00 4.71 4.57
C CYS A 59 -5.47 4.82 4.47
N TRP A 60 -4.96 5.56 3.49
CA TRP A 60 -3.52 5.68 3.27
C TRP A 60 -2.83 6.56 4.32
N ALA A 61 -3.51 7.61 4.77
CA ALA A 61 -3.07 8.43 5.90
C ALA A 61 -2.92 7.57 7.17
N HIS A 62 -3.92 6.72 7.46
CA HIS A 62 -3.83 5.79 8.59
C HIS A 62 -2.63 4.83 8.47
N GLU A 63 -2.35 4.27 7.28
CA GLU A 63 -1.18 3.40 7.10
C GLU A 63 0.16 4.13 7.30
N ILE A 64 0.21 5.44 7.04
CA ILE A 64 1.39 6.28 7.26
C ILE A 64 1.51 6.70 8.73
N GLU A 65 0.40 7.05 9.38
CA GLU A 65 0.39 7.65 10.71
C GLU A 65 0.34 6.62 11.83
N ASP A 66 -0.41 5.54 11.65
CA ASP A 66 -0.77 4.60 12.72
C ASP A 66 -0.21 3.19 12.48
N GLY A 67 -0.21 2.73 11.22
CA GLY A 67 0.33 1.43 10.83
C GLY A 67 -0.50 0.72 9.76
N ILE A 68 0.11 -0.26 9.10
CA ILE A 68 -0.48 -0.93 7.94
C ILE A 68 -1.58 -1.91 8.36
N ILE A 69 -2.69 -1.89 7.62
CA ILE A 69 -3.78 -2.88 7.75
C ILE A 69 -3.60 -3.94 6.65
N ASP A 70 -3.87 -5.21 6.99
CA ASP A 70 -4.02 -6.27 5.99
C ASP A 70 -5.38 -6.15 5.30
N GLU A 71 -5.40 -5.34 4.24
CA GLU A 71 -6.61 -5.10 3.44
C GLU A 71 -7.13 -6.36 2.74
N LEU A 72 -6.28 -7.37 2.47
CA LEU A 72 -6.75 -8.63 1.90
C LEU A 72 -7.53 -9.44 2.94
N VAL A 73 -7.03 -9.54 4.16
CA VAL A 73 -7.73 -10.20 5.27
C VAL A 73 -9.02 -9.46 5.61
N LYS A 74 -9.00 -8.12 5.62
CA LYS A 74 -10.18 -7.29 5.82
C LYS A 74 -11.24 -7.53 4.73
N ASP A 75 -10.85 -7.52 3.46
CA ASP A 75 -11.76 -7.77 2.32
C ASP A 75 -12.33 -9.19 2.31
N LYS A 76 -11.49 -10.21 2.55
CA LYS A 76 -11.87 -11.62 2.38
C LYS A 76 -12.55 -12.23 3.59
N LEU A 77 -12.13 -11.84 4.78
CA LEU A 77 -12.54 -12.48 6.04
C LEU A 77 -13.34 -11.54 6.94
N ASN A 78 -13.47 -10.26 6.60
CA ASN A 78 -14.09 -9.24 7.45
C ASN A 78 -13.47 -9.22 8.86
N LEU A 79 -12.15 -9.42 8.91
CA LEU A 79 -11.32 -9.36 10.12
C LEU A 79 -10.29 -8.26 9.92
N GLU A 80 -10.10 -7.42 10.94
CA GLU A 80 -9.04 -6.43 10.92
C GLU A 80 -7.76 -7.02 11.53
N VAL A 81 -6.70 -7.06 10.73
CA VAL A 81 -5.34 -7.38 11.16
C VAL A 81 -4.49 -6.17 10.85
N SER A 82 -3.81 -5.63 11.86
CA SER A 82 -2.94 -4.47 11.72
C SER A 82 -1.53 -4.78 12.18
N PHE A 83 -0.57 -4.10 11.55
CA PHE A 83 0.84 -4.16 11.86
C PHE A 83 1.29 -2.79 12.36
N PRO A 84 2.15 -2.70 13.37
CA PRO A 84 2.71 -1.43 13.83
C PRO A 84 3.70 -0.78 12.84
N ILE A 85 3.96 -1.44 11.71
CA ILE A 85 4.84 -0.96 10.64
C ILE A 85 4.06 0.07 9.82
N LYS A 86 4.64 1.25 9.64
CA LYS A 86 4.06 2.36 8.88
C LYS A 86 4.54 2.36 7.43
N ALA A 87 3.67 2.79 6.52
CA ALA A 87 4.08 3.07 5.16
C ALA A 87 5.01 4.28 5.11
N GLY A 88 6.09 4.19 4.32
CA GLY A 88 7.07 5.26 4.15
C GLY A 88 6.84 6.12 2.90
N PHE A 89 5.98 5.67 1.99
CA PHE A 89 5.65 6.38 0.76
C PHE A 89 4.33 5.87 0.16
N ILE A 90 3.79 6.66 -0.77
CA ILE A 90 2.58 6.33 -1.53
C ILE A 90 3.03 5.88 -2.92
N LYS A 91 2.58 4.68 -3.34
CA LYS A 91 2.83 4.17 -4.70
C LYS A 91 1.70 4.61 -5.64
N ILE A 92 1.94 4.64 -6.95
CA ILE A 92 0.88 4.71 -7.96
C ILE A 92 1.16 3.79 -9.12
N ALA A 93 0.09 3.38 -9.81
CA ALA A 93 0.19 2.71 -11.10
C ALA A 93 -0.91 3.19 -12.05
N VAL A 94 -0.51 3.56 -13.26
CA VAL A 94 -1.42 3.94 -14.35
C VAL A 94 -1.13 3.13 -15.60
N ASN A 95 -2.08 3.08 -16.52
CA ASN A 95 -1.85 2.48 -17.83
C ASN A 95 -0.99 3.41 -18.70
N PRO A 96 -0.21 2.87 -19.66
CA PRO A 96 0.27 3.68 -20.77
C PRO A 96 -0.90 4.34 -21.51
N GLY A 97 -0.71 5.57 -21.99
CA GLY A 97 -1.76 6.32 -22.68
C GLY A 97 -2.71 7.03 -21.71
N TYR A 98 -4.02 6.83 -21.87
CA TYR A 98 -5.03 7.56 -21.11
C TYR A 98 -5.19 7.03 -19.68
N ILE A 99 -5.31 7.97 -18.73
CA ILE A 99 -5.64 7.66 -17.33
C ILE A 99 -7.15 7.41 -17.25
N THR A 100 -7.54 6.19 -16.86
CA THR A 100 -8.94 5.81 -16.68
C THR A 100 -9.57 6.54 -15.49
N LEU A 101 -10.90 6.62 -15.43
CA LEU A 101 -11.59 7.31 -14.32
C LEU A 101 -11.21 6.77 -12.94
N ILE A 102 -11.03 5.45 -12.81
CA ILE A 102 -10.59 4.84 -11.55
C ILE A 102 -9.14 5.21 -11.20
N GLN A 103 -8.25 5.27 -12.19
CA GLN A 103 -6.86 5.72 -12.00
C GLN A 103 -6.80 7.21 -11.65
N GLN A 104 -7.64 8.05 -12.25
CA GLN A 104 -7.77 9.47 -11.88
C GLN A 104 -8.23 9.60 -10.43
N LYS A 105 -9.25 8.84 -10.02
CA LYS A 105 -9.72 8.83 -8.63
C LYS A 105 -8.61 8.47 -7.64
N ILE A 106 -7.82 7.44 -7.95
CA ILE A 106 -6.68 7.02 -7.11
C ILE A 106 -5.61 8.12 -7.06
N VAL A 107 -5.25 8.73 -8.19
CA VAL A 107 -4.24 9.80 -8.25
C VAL A 107 -4.68 11.05 -7.49
N ILE A 108 -5.97 11.39 -7.51
CA ILE A 108 -6.51 12.55 -6.77
C ILE A 108 -6.52 12.32 -5.25
N ALA A 109 -6.58 11.07 -4.80
CA ALA A 109 -6.63 10.72 -3.38
C ALA A 109 -5.25 10.76 -2.68
N ILE A 110 -4.19 11.18 -3.38
CA ILE A 110 -2.80 11.26 -2.90
C ILE A 110 -2.46 12.70 -2.57
#